data_AF-A0A8T1RD30-F1
#
_entry.id   AF-A0A8T1RD30-F1
#
_cell.length_a   1.000
_cell.length_b   1.000
_cell.length_c   1.000
_cell.angle_alpha   90.00
_cell.angle_beta   90.00
_cell.angle_gamma   90.00
#
_symmetry.space_group_name_H-M   'P 1'
#
loop_
_entity.id
_entity.type
_entity.pdbx_description
1 polymer ?
#
loop_
_entity_poly.entity_id
_entity_poly.type
_entity_poly.pdbx_seq_one_letter_code
_entity_poly.pdbx_strand_id
1 'polypeptide(L)'
;MISKGATWNSNSCRIKFARRFVSALLHMRNRNTRPGSLTIEGVRTHTQRIKIAAYLSMAQAVGSRRAWSRAVLSKHGSRARRHSRMGRSSVGLKKTRVIRSYPPGELGQAKKLRQLVPGGKTMDMCSLLEETAHYIKCLATQVKVMQTLADNFSK
;
A
#
# COMPACT_ATOMS: atom_id res chain seq x y z
N MET A 1 -2.71 -29.16 -13.58
CA MET A 1 -3.23 -28.35 -12.45
C MET A 1 -3.25 -26.88 -12.86
N ILE A 2 -4.41 -26.37 -13.28
CA ILE A 2 -4.56 -24.98 -13.75
C ILE A 2 -5.03 -24.14 -12.56
N SER A 3 -4.14 -23.31 -12.00
CA SER A 3 -4.49 -22.34 -10.97
C SER A 3 -5.48 -21.33 -11.55
N LYS A 4 -6.77 -21.48 -11.18
CA LYS A 4 -7.83 -20.54 -11.48
C LYS A 4 -7.41 -19.14 -11.02
N GLY A 5 -7.09 -18.28 -11.99
CA GLY A 5 -6.79 -16.87 -11.76
C GLY A 5 -7.96 -16.25 -11.00
N ALA A 6 -7.68 -15.74 -9.80
CA ALA A 6 -8.67 -15.05 -8.99
C ALA A 6 -9.19 -13.85 -9.79
N THR A 7 -10.39 -13.97 -10.33
CA THR A 7 -11.10 -12.90 -11.04
C THR A 7 -11.22 -11.72 -10.08
N TRP A 8 -10.42 -10.68 -10.32
CA TRP A 8 -10.56 -9.43 -9.62
C TRP A 8 -11.95 -8.87 -9.91
N ASN A 9 -12.90 -9.06 -8.99
CA ASN A 9 -14.15 -8.32 -9.03
C ASN A 9 -13.86 -6.87 -8.62
N SER A 10 -13.75 -5.99 -9.62
CA SER A 10 -13.32 -4.60 -9.43
C SER A 10 -14.28 -3.84 -8.52
N ASN A 11 -15.56 -4.19 -8.57
CA ASN A 11 -16.59 -3.60 -7.73
C ASN A 11 -16.46 -4.03 -6.27
N SER A 12 -16.16 -5.31 -6.01
CA SER A 12 -15.94 -5.81 -4.65
C SER A 12 -14.74 -5.11 -3.97
N CYS A 13 -13.62 -5.00 -4.67
CA CYS A 13 -12.43 -4.31 -4.16
C CYS A 13 -12.68 -2.81 -3.94
N ARG A 14 -13.39 -2.15 -4.87
CA ARG A 14 -13.76 -0.74 -4.75
C ARG A 14 -14.63 -0.47 -3.52
N ILE A 15 -15.66 -1.28 -3.29
CA ILE A 15 -16.55 -1.15 -2.12
C ILE A 15 -15.78 -1.41 -0.82
N LYS A 16 -14.96 -2.47 -0.78
CA LYS A 16 -14.09 -2.76 0.37
C LYS A 16 -13.12 -1.61 0.66
N PHE A 17 -12.52 -1.04 -0.39
CA PHE A 17 -11.63 0.11 -0.28
C PHE A 17 -12.39 1.31 0.32
N ALA A 18 -13.52 1.70 -0.27
CA ALA A 18 -14.32 2.83 0.18
C ALA A 18 -14.76 2.69 1.64
N ARG A 19 -15.32 1.54 2.01
CA ARG A 19 -15.74 1.26 3.39
C ARG A 19 -14.59 1.41 4.38
N ARG A 20 -13.45 0.76 4.11
CA ARG A 20 -12.26 0.84 4.98
C ARG A 20 -11.70 2.26 5.08
N PHE A 21 -11.69 2.98 3.95
CA PHE A 21 -11.17 4.33 3.89
C PHE A 21 -12.04 5.30 4.70
N VAL A 22 -13.37 5.23 4.55
CA VAL A 22 -14.31 6.02 5.36
C VAL A 22 -14.17 5.68 6.84
N SER A 23 -14.10 4.39 7.21
CA SER A 23 -13.86 3.99 8.60
C SER A 23 -12.54 4.56 9.16
N ALA A 24 -11.47 4.56 8.36
CA ALA A 24 -10.19 5.14 8.77
C ALA A 24 -10.28 6.66 8.97
N LEU A 25 -11.00 7.39 8.12
CA LEU A 25 -11.24 8.82 8.27
C LEU A 25 -12.08 9.13 9.52
N LEU A 26 -13.12 8.33 9.80
CA LEU A 26 -13.92 8.46 11.02
C LEU A 26 -13.08 8.23 12.28
N HIS A 27 -12.21 7.22 12.27
CA HIS A 27 -11.28 6.99 13.38
C HIS A 27 -10.28 8.14 13.54
N MET A 28 -9.79 8.74 12.45
CA MET A 28 -8.91 9.90 12.51
C MET A 28 -9.63 11.12 13.09
N ARG A 29 -10.88 11.37 12.68
CA ARG A 29 -11.72 12.45 13.21
C ARG A 29 -11.93 12.31 14.71
N ASN A 30 -12.29 11.11 15.16
CA ASN A 30 -12.55 10.84 16.58
C ASN A 30 -11.29 10.88 17.46
N ARG A 31 -10.08 10.74 16.88
CA ARG A 31 -8.80 10.91 17.60
C ARG A 31 -8.32 12.36 17.67
N ASN A 32 -8.83 13.21 16.78
CA ASN A 32 -8.46 14.62 16.67
C ASN A 32 -9.37 15.54 17.52
N THR A 33 -10.27 14.99 18.35
CA THR A 33 -11.12 15.76 19.30
C THR A 33 -10.34 16.43 20.43
N ARG A 34 -9.00 16.38 20.43
CA ARG A 34 -8.16 17.21 21.29
C ARG A 34 -7.73 18.45 20.46
N PRO A 35 -8.23 19.66 20.79
CA PRO A 35 -7.94 20.85 20.01
C PRO A 35 -6.46 21.19 20.17
N GLY A 36 -5.68 20.89 19.15
CA GLY A 36 -4.24 21.01 19.19
C GLY A 36 -3.68 21.23 17.79
N SER A 37 -3.58 22.51 17.43
CA SER A 37 -2.67 23.06 16.42
C SER A 37 -3.15 23.03 14.95
N LEU A 38 -3.79 24.13 14.53
CA LEU A 38 -3.88 24.61 13.13
C LEU A 38 -2.51 25.06 12.59
N THR A 39 -1.40 24.48 13.06
CA THR A 39 -0.07 24.79 12.53
C THR A 39 0.13 24.15 11.17
N ILE A 40 1.02 24.73 10.36
CA ILE A 40 1.47 24.14 9.10
C ILE A 40 1.93 22.67 9.29
N GLU A 41 2.56 22.38 10.43
CA GLU A 41 2.96 21.01 10.79
C GLU A 41 1.75 20.11 11.10
N GLY A 42 0.72 20.63 11.76
CA GLY A 42 -0.58 19.97 11.94
C GLY A 42 -1.25 19.61 10.61
N VAL A 43 -1.22 20.52 9.62
CA VAL A 43 -1.78 20.27 8.29
C VAL A 43 -0.96 19.22 7.52
N ARG A 44 0.37 19.34 7.50
CA ARG A 44 1.26 18.35 6.85
C ARG A 44 1.08 16.95 7.44
N THR A 45 0.98 16.85 8.76
CA THR A 45 0.76 15.58 9.44
C THR A 45 -0.63 15.02 9.16
N HIS A 46 -1.67 15.85 9.05
CA HIS A 46 -3.02 15.43 8.68
C HIS A 46 -3.08 14.86 7.25
N THR A 47 -2.53 15.58 6.27
CA THR A 47 -2.46 15.13 4.87
C THR A 47 -1.69 13.81 4.75
N GLN A 48 -0.59 13.67 5.48
CA GLN A 48 0.18 12.43 5.49
C GLN A 48 -0.61 11.26 6.11
N ARG A 49 -1.41 11.49 7.16
CA ARG A 49 -2.28 10.47 7.75
C ARG A 49 -3.36 10.03 6.77
N ILE A 50 -4.00 10.97 6.04
CA ILE A 50 -4.98 10.64 5.00
C ILE A 50 -4.33 9.78 3.92
N LYS A 51 -3.16 10.19 3.42
CA LYS A 51 -2.40 9.45 2.41
C LYS A 51 -2.10 8.02 2.87
N ILE A 52 -1.62 7.84 4.11
CA ILE A 52 -1.36 6.52 4.70
C ILE A 52 -2.67 5.72 4.83
N ALA A 53 -3.76 6.32 5.31
CA ALA A 53 -5.05 5.66 5.45
C ALA A 53 -5.59 5.16 4.11
N ALA A 54 -5.41 5.93 3.03
CA ALA A 54 -5.78 5.52 1.68
C ALA A 54 -4.95 4.30 1.23
N TYR A 55 -3.62 4.36 1.34
CA TYR A 55 -2.76 3.22 0.99
C TYR A 55 -3.07 1.97 1.81
N LEU A 56 -3.32 2.10 3.11
CA LEU A 56 -3.68 1.00 3.99
C LEU A 56 -5.03 0.38 3.62
N SER A 57 -6.05 1.21 3.42
CA SER A 57 -7.39 0.76 3.04
C SER A 57 -7.37 0.03 1.70
N MET A 58 -6.58 0.52 0.75
CA MET A 58 -6.39 -0.09 -0.57
C MET A 58 -5.68 -1.45 -0.46
N ALA A 59 -4.60 -1.53 0.31
CA ALA A 59 -3.87 -2.79 0.55
C ALA A 59 -4.75 -3.82 1.27
N GLN A 60 -5.52 -3.41 2.29
CA GLN A 60 -6.45 -4.29 3.00
C GLN A 60 -7.59 -4.79 2.10
N ALA A 61 -8.10 -3.97 1.18
CA ALA A 61 -9.15 -4.36 0.25
C ALA A 61 -8.69 -5.44 -0.74
N VAL A 62 -7.44 -5.34 -1.19
CA VAL A 62 -6.79 -6.31 -2.08
C VAL A 62 -6.35 -7.58 -1.34
N GLY A 63 -6.00 -7.44 -0.07
CA GLY A 63 -5.58 -8.54 0.80
C GLY A 63 -4.10 -8.91 0.65
N SER A 64 -3.66 -9.89 1.45
CA SER A 64 -2.25 -10.27 1.62
C SER A 64 -1.67 -11.11 0.48
N ARG A 65 -2.47 -11.47 -0.53
CA ARG A 65 -2.00 -12.29 -1.66
C ARG A 65 -1.00 -11.54 -2.53
N ARG A 66 -1.13 -10.21 -2.64
CA ARG A 66 -0.24 -9.35 -3.43
C ARG A 66 0.97 -8.91 -2.64
N ALA A 67 2.14 -8.98 -3.26
CA ALA A 67 3.40 -8.65 -2.62
C ALA A 67 3.48 -7.15 -2.29
N TRP A 68 3.00 -6.27 -3.18
CA TRP A 68 2.95 -4.83 -2.91
C TRP A 68 2.02 -4.51 -1.73
N SER A 69 0.88 -5.22 -1.62
CA SER A 69 -0.06 -5.04 -0.51
C SER A 69 0.57 -5.42 0.83
N ARG A 70 1.25 -6.57 0.89
CA ARG A 70 2.01 -6.97 2.10
C ARG A 70 3.09 -5.96 2.45
N ALA A 71 3.78 -5.40 1.47
CA ALA A 71 4.81 -4.39 1.69
C ALA A 71 4.23 -3.10 2.29
N VAL A 72 3.08 -2.62 1.77
CA VAL A 72 2.36 -1.46 2.32
C VAL A 72 1.92 -1.71 3.76
N LEU A 73 1.30 -2.86 4.03
CA LEU A 73 0.85 -3.24 5.38
C LEU A 73 2.02 -3.40 6.35
N SER A 74 3.14 -3.95 5.89
CA SER A 74 4.34 -4.16 6.73
C SER A 74 5.05 -2.86 7.06
N LYS A 75 5.12 -1.90 6.13
CA LYS A 75 5.75 -0.59 6.32
C LYS A 75 5.04 0.25 7.38
N HIS A 76 3.72 0.15 7.47
CA HIS A 76 2.93 1.00 8.37
C HIS A 76 2.47 0.25 9.65
N GLY A 77 2.33 -1.07 9.61
CA GLY A 77 2.07 -1.90 10.80
C GLY A 77 3.30 -2.14 11.68
N SER A 78 4.50 -1.79 11.21
CA SER A 78 5.75 -1.95 11.98
C SER A 78 5.96 -0.92 13.08
N ARG A 79 5.20 0.19 13.13
CA ARG A 79 5.25 1.10 14.30
C ARG A 79 4.68 0.46 15.56
N ALA A 80 3.54 -0.22 15.45
CA ALA A 80 2.95 -0.97 16.57
C ALA A 80 3.81 -2.20 16.94
N ARG A 81 4.37 -2.89 15.94
CA ARG A 81 5.21 -4.08 16.16
C ARG A 81 6.64 -3.79 16.64
N ARG A 82 7.15 -2.56 16.53
CA ARG A 82 8.46 -2.20 17.13
C ARG A 82 8.41 -2.25 18.65
N HIS A 83 7.27 -1.89 19.26
CA HIS A 83 7.06 -2.07 20.70
C HIS A 83 6.84 -3.54 21.08
N SER A 84 6.23 -4.36 20.21
CA SER A 84 5.94 -5.78 20.52
C SER A 84 7.04 -6.78 20.12
N ARG A 85 8.05 -6.37 19.34
CA ARG A 85 9.11 -7.27 18.82
C ARG A 85 10.47 -7.14 19.50
N MET A 86 10.63 -6.27 20.50
CA MET A 86 11.83 -6.34 21.36
C MET A 86 11.91 -7.63 22.18
N GLY A 87 10.86 -8.45 22.21
CA GLY A 87 10.84 -9.73 22.94
C GLY A 87 11.16 -11.00 22.14
N ARG A 88 11.44 -10.94 20.82
CA ARG A 88 11.73 -12.17 20.06
C ARG A 88 12.84 -11.96 19.02
N SER A 89 14.06 -12.28 19.44
CA SER A 89 15.17 -12.59 18.55
C SER A 89 14.79 -13.78 17.67
N SER A 90 15.05 -13.70 16.36
CA SER A 90 15.06 -14.89 15.51
C SER A 90 16.11 -14.74 14.43
N VAL A 91 17.16 -15.53 14.60
CA VAL A 91 18.14 -15.97 13.59
C VAL A 91 17.38 -16.44 12.35
N GLY A 92 17.83 -16.06 11.14
CA GLY A 92 17.17 -16.47 9.91
C GLY A 92 17.84 -16.06 8.60
N LEU A 93 18.78 -16.91 8.16
CA LEU A 93 19.07 -17.31 6.77
C LEU A 93 19.32 -16.21 5.72
N LYS A 94 20.61 -16.02 5.40
CA LYS A 94 21.08 -15.32 4.20
C LYS A 94 20.64 -16.10 2.95
N LYS A 95 19.60 -15.64 2.26
CA LYS A 95 19.20 -16.17 0.95
C LYS A 95 20.14 -15.61 -0.13
N THR A 96 21.09 -16.41 -0.59
CA THR A 96 21.93 -16.13 -1.76
C THR A 96 21.03 -15.90 -2.97
N ARG A 97 21.11 -14.71 -3.58
CA ARG A 97 20.41 -14.42 -4.82
C ARG A 97 21.34 -14.76 -5.99
N VAL A 98 20.88 -15.65 -6.86
CA VAL A 98 21.49 -15.86 -8.17
C VAL A 98 21.35 -14.56 -8.96
N ILE A 99 22.49 -13.94 -9.28
CA ILE A 99 22.55 -12.75 -10.13
C ILE A 99 22.42 -13.23 -11.57
N ARG A 100 21.23 -13.08 -12.16
CA ARG A 100 21.08 -13.16 -13.62
C ARG A 100 21.51 -11.82 -14.20
N SER A 101 22.56 -11.83 -15.01
CA SER A 101 23.09 -10.66 -15.72
C SER A 101 22.12 -10.25 -16.83
N TYR A 102 21.67 -8.99 -16.81
CA TYR A 102 20.82 -8.39 -17.85
C TYR A 102 21.47 -7.08 -18.34
N PRO A 103 21.27 -6.70 -19.61
CA PRO A 103 22.01 -5.63 -20.26
C PRO A 103 21.79 -4.23 -19.65
N PRO A 104 22.77 -3.32 -19.73
CA PRO A 104 22.82 -2.07 -18.95
C PRO A 104 21.66 -1.08 -19.14
N GLY A 105 21.00 -1.09 -20.31
CA GLY A 105 19.92 -0.15 -20.64
C GLY A 105 18.57 -0.46 -19.97
N GLU A 106 18.19 -1.74 -19.88
CA GLU A 106 16.95 -2.19 -19.23
C GLU A 106 17.01 -2.06 -17.69
N LEU A 107 18.22 -2.13 -17.13
CA LEU A 107 18.45 -2.01 -15.68
C LEU A 107 17.95 -0.66 -15.14
N GLY A 108 18.05 0.42 -15.93
CA GLY A 108 17.65 1.76 -15.49
C GLY A 108 16.14 1.87 -15.21
N GLN A 109 15.31 1.47 -16.18
CA GLN A 109 13.85 1.54 -16.05
C GLN A 109 13.34 0.53 -15.03
N ALA A 110 13.84 -0.71 -15.06
CA ALA A 110 13.49 -1.71 -14.06
C ALA A 110 13.86 -1.25 -12.64
N LYS A 111 15.03 -0.64 -12.44
CA LYS A 111 15.45 -0.09 -11.14
C LYS A 111 14.53 1.04 -10.68
N LYS A 112 14.10 1.94 -11.57
CA LYS A 112 13.10 2.97 -11.25
C LYS A 112 11.79 2.33 -10.81
N LEU A 113 11.30 1.34 -11.55
CA LEU A 113 10.04 0.67 -11.23
C LEU A 113 10.08 -0.05 -9.87
N ARG A 114 11.21 -0.68 -9.54
CA ARG A 114 11.44 -1.31 -8.21
C ARG A 114 11.37 -0.34 -7.04
N GLN A 115 11.62 0.95 -7.28
CA GLN A 115 11.51 2.00 -6.27
C GLN A 115 10.07 2.52 -6.13
N LEU A 116 9.30 2.51 -7.22
CA LEU A 116 7.91 2.99 -7.24
C LEU A 116 6.93 1.96 -6.68
N VAL A 117 7.11 0.67 -7.01
CA VAL A 117 6.22 -0.40 -6.55
C VAL A 117 6.58 -0.78 -5.11
N PRO A 118 5.63 -0.75 -4.16
CA PRO A 118 5.89 -1.20 -2.80
C PRO A 118 6.44 -2.63 -2.79
N GLY A 119 7.60 -2.84 -2.17
CA GLY A 119 8.26 -4.16 -2.15
C GLY A 119 9.01 -4.55 -3.43
N GLY A 120 9.04 -3.70 -4.46
CA GLY A 120 9.65 -4.00 -5.76
C GLY A 120 11.15 -4.31 -5.72
N LYS A 121 11.88 -3.81 -4.71
CA LYS A 121 13.33 -4.05 -4.53
C LYS A 121 13.71 -5.52 -4.43
N THR A 122 12.78 -6.41 -4.04
CA THR A 122 13.07 -7.84 -3.84
C THR A 122 12.41 -8.75 -4.87
N MET A 123 11.66 -8.20 -5.83
CA MET A 123 10.91 -8.99 -6.83
C MET A 123 11.83 -9.45 -7.97
N ASP A 124 11.52 -10.54 -8.66
CA ASP A 124 12.06 -10.78 -10.01
C ASP A 124 11.35 -9.88 -11.05
N MET A 125 11.79 -9.88 -12.30
CA MET A 125 11.24 -8.99 -13.33
C MET A 125 9.77 -9.31 -13.66
N CYS A 126 9.41 -10.60 -13.78
CA CYS A 126 8.04 -11.01 -14.11
C CYS A 126 7.08 -10.63 -12.99
N SER A 127 7.43 -10.97 -11.74
CA SER A 127 6.63 -10.57 -10.57
C SER A 127 6.52 -9.05 -10.43
N LEU A 128 7.58 -8.31 -10.75
CA LEU A 128 7.56 -6.85 -10.71
C LEU A 128 6.54 -6.28 -11.69
N LEU A 129 6.51 -6.77 -12.93
CA LEU A 129 5.56 -6.30 -13.95
C LEU A 129 4.12 -6.67 -13.58
N GLU A 130 3.87 -7.89 -13.11
CA GLU A 130 2.51 -8.32 -12.69
C GLU A 130 2.01 -7.45 -11.51
N GLU A 131 2.84 -7.27 -10.49
CA GLU A 131 2.50 -6.46 -9.32
C GLU A 131 2.35 -4.98 -9.69
N THR A 132 3.10 -4.48 -10.69
CA THR A 132 2.96 -3.12 -11.24
C THR A 132 1.60 -2.92 -11.88
N ALA A 133 1.21 -3.80 -12.82
CA ALA A 133 -0.06 -3.69 -13.52
C ALA A 133 -1.24 -3.71 -12.51
N HIS A 134 -1.15 -4.62 -11.54
CA HIS A 134 -2.11 -4.71 -10.45
C HIS A 134 -2.14 -3.44 -9.58
N TYR A 135 -0.97 -2.89 -9.25
CA TYR A 135 -0.85 -1.69 -8.43
C TYR A 135 -1.42 -0.45 -9.13
N ILE A 136 -1.16 -0.27 -10.43
CA ILE A 136 -1.74 0.80 -11.25
C ILE A 136 -3.28 0.73 -11.22
N LYS A 137 -3.85 -0.46 -11.42
CA LYS A 137 -5.31 -0.66 -11.35
C LYS A 137 -5.87 -0.29 -9.97
N CYS A 138 -5.13 -0.58 -8.89
CA CYS A 138 -5.53 -0.18 -7.54
C CYS A 138 -5.47 1.34 -7.37
N LEU A 139 -4.39 1.99 -7.83
CA LEU A 139 -4.24 3.44 -7.75
C LEU A 139 -5.36 4.17 -8.50
N ALA A 140 -5.70 3.73 -9.70
CA ALA A 140 -6.83 4.27 -10.45
C ALA A 140 -8.16 4.11 -9.68
N THR A 141 -8.35 2.96 -9.01
CA THR A 141 -9.54 2.73 -8.16
C THR A 141 -9.54 3.63 -6.93
N GLN A 142 -8.37 3.84 -6.32
CA GLN A 142 -8.18 4.72 -5.18
C GLN A 142 -8.59 6.15 -5.52
N VAL A 143 -8.08 6.69 -6.63
CA VAL A 143 -8.43 8.03 -7.11
C VAL A 143 -9.94 8.15 -7.36
N LYS A 144 -10.54 7.19 -8.07
CA LYS A 144 -11.98 7.19 -8.35
C LYS A 144 -12.83 7.25 -7.07
N VAL A 145 -12.53 6.42 -6.07
CA VAL A 145 -13.29 6.43 -4.81
C VAL A 145 -13.10 7.72 -4.04
N MET A 146 -11.87 8.24 -3.96
CA MET A 146 -11.61 9.50 -3.26
C MET A 146 -12.32 10.67 -3.94
N GLN A 147 -12.33 10.70 -5.27
CA GLN A 147 -13.07 11.71 -6.05
C GLN A 147 -14.57 11.61 -5.79
N THR A 148 -15.16 10.41 -5.92
CA THR A 148 -16.59 10.21 -5.63
C THR A 148 -16.95 10.62 -4.21
N LEU A 149 -16.10 10.36 -3.22
CA LEU A 149 -16.36 10.84 -1.86
C LEU A 149 -16.33 12.37 -1.82
N ALA A 150 -15.30 13.02 -2.37
CA ALA A 150 -15.20 14.47 -2.40
C ALA A 150 -16.42 15.12 -3.07
N ASP A 151 -16.82 14.63 -4.25
CA ASP A 151 -17.97 15.15 -5.01
C ASP A 151 -19.29 15.05 -4.23
N ASN A 152 -19.45 14.01 -3.40
CA ASN A 152 -20.63 13.84 -2.55
C ASN A 152 -20.64 14.78 -1.34
N PHE A 153 -19.48 15.27 -0.89
CA PHE A 153 -19.35 16.19 0.25
C PHE A 153 -19.16 17.66 -0.16
N SER A 154 -19.05 17.96 -1.46
CA SER A 154 -18.97 19.33 -1.99
C SER A 154 -20.33 19.92 -2.38
N LYS A 155 -21.43 19.27 -1.97
CA LYS A 155 -22.81 19.78 -2.06
C LYS A 155 -23.24 20.33 -0.72
#